data_AF-A0A0S4JER4-F1
#
_entry.id   AF-A0A0S4JER4-F1
#
_cell.length_a   1.000
_cell.length_b   1.000
_cell.length_c   1.000
_cell.angle_alpha   90.00
_cell.angle_beta   90.00
_cell.angle_gamma   90.00
#
_symmetry.space_group_name_H-M   'P 1'
#
loop_
_entity.id
_entity.type
_entity.pdbx_description
1 polymer ?
#
loop_
_entity_poly.entity_id
_entity_poly.type
_entity_poly.pdbx_seq_one_letter_code
_entity_poly.pdbx_strand_id
1 'polypeptide(L)'
;MVFSYKSAAIGFVVLLFLGSTVSAMSFHSTAWSRNRTEYVETRVGSGGAGWGIGMLNPGSQVPFGAMRLGPDTSVGTGPYQLSFDQFSGYYYFNDFIECLSHTHVVGAGEGDFQNFGVMVTRTFNDNIIQNRNYRSHYSHQQEVALPGYYAVNLLTPNVFAELTTTGTHTGLHRYTARPTYPEDLGQSYLLIDVCHGFGLAIFDTDTKSACIRAQVVNVSLSNDGLSYELDAWIFNKGSFSQSSNRGGIYIYYHAVISAFAVDESTGGLSPIPLTVYSWENDTASGAWYRNATTSGSLGVGFAPQTPRTNIETTQYTIRAGISFISNANARLNLQAQQTKDIAFDNAVQSAINEWEDHHQSIRYSGGAANNDIRVRSFETALYNVARPPTTYSEANGEYLGEDWNVHNVEAGTRYVSDLTIWDIYRSQAPLLAFIKPTIARDLINSMLEMYKETGALPVWVFANVETYCMVGVVSR
;
A
#
# COMPACT_ATOMS: atom_id res chain seq x y z
N MET A 1 -21.41 20.76 17.13
CA MET A 1 -20.74 22.02 17.51
C MET A 1 -19.46 22.10 16.70
N VAL A 2 -19.35 23.11 15.83
CA VAL A 2 -18.22 23.31 14.91
C VAL A 2 -17.17 24.14 15.64
N PHE A 3 -15.97 23.60 15.86
CA PHE A 3 -14.83 24.38 16.35
C PHE A 3 -13.97 24.81 15.16
N SER A 4 -13.94 26.13 14.91
CA SER A 4 -13.05 26.78 13.95
C SER A 4 -11.72 27.08 14.63
N TYR A 5 -10.60 26.60 14.08
CA TYR A 5 -9.27 27.06 14.49
C TYR A 5 -8.96 28.41 13.82
N LYS A 6 -8.89 29.47 14.63
CA LYS A 6 -8.33 30.76 14.22
C LYS A 6 -6.84 30.78 14.54
N SER A 7 -6.03 31.04 13.53
CA SER A 7 -4.59 31.30 13.61
C SER A 7 -4.33 32.63 14.35
N ALA A 8 -3.49 32.61 15.38
CA ALA A 8 -3.05 33.81 16.07
C ALA A 8 -1.82 34.42 15.37
N ALA A 9 -1.95 35.67 14.94
CA ALA A 9 -0.86 36.48 14.40
C ALA A 9 -0.04 37.10 15.54
N ILE A 10 1.29 37.00 15.46
CA ILE A 10 2.23 37.65 16.38
C ILE A 10 2.65 39.00 15.76
N GLY A 11 2.45 40.08 16.53
CA GLY A 11 2.73 41.46 16.14
C GLY A 11 4.20 41.86 16.23
N PHE A 12 4.63 42.68 15.27
CA PHE A 12 5.93 43.35 15.22
C PHE A 12 5.92 44.64 16.05
N VAL A 13 6.98 44.90 16.81
CA VAL A 13 7.31 46.22 17.36
C VAL A 13 8.62 46.69 16.74
N VAL A 14 8.58 47.87 16.12
CA VAL A 14 9.70 48.59 15.50
C VAL A 14 10.34 49.52 16.53
N LEU A 15 11.67 49.56 16.59
CA LEU A 15 12.43 50.69 17.13
C LEU A 15 13.69 50.92 16.28
N LEU A 16 13.75 52.12 15.70
CA LEU A 16 14.82 52.68 14.86
C LEU A 16 16.05 53.08 15.70
N PHE A 17 17.26 53.03 15.13
CA PHE A 17 18.13 54.21 14.93
C PHE A 17 19.38 53.92 14.06
N LEU A 18 19.44 54.66 12.93
CA LEU A 18 20.56 55.23 12.12
C LEU A 18 21.90 54.49 11.90
N GLY A 19 22.29 54.32 10.62
CA GLY A 19 23.70 54.44 10.22
C GLY A 19 24.18 53.66 8.99
N SER A 20 24.06 54.26 7.80
CA SER A 20 24.98 54.18 6.65
C SER A 20 25.14 52.91 5.77
N THR A 21 25.18 53.19 4.47
CA THR A 21 25.61 52.41 3.30
C THR A 21 24.66 51.34 2.75
N VAL A 22 24.11 51.71 1.59
CA VAL A 22 23.33 50.88 0.66
C VAL A 22 24.27 49.81 0.09
N SER A 23 24.21 48.60 0.65
CA SER A 23 24.44 47.39 -0.12
C SER A 23 23.08 46.93 -0.61
N ALA A 24 22.90 46.90 -1.93
CA ALA A 24 21.79 46.20 -2.56
C ALA A 24 21.92 44.71 -2.23
N MET A 25 21.41 44.31 -1.06
CA MET A 25 21.08 42.91 -0.81
C MET A 25 19.96 42.56 -1.76
N SER A 26 20.30 41.75 -2.76
CA SER A 26 19.35 40.97 -3.52
C SER A 26 18.38 40.35 -2.52
N PHE A 27 17.12 40.81 -2.52
CA PHE A 27 16.03 40.07 -1.92
C PHE A 27 15.99 38.72 -2.64
N HIS A 28 16.68 37.72 -2.09
CA HIS A 28 16.31 36.35 -2.35
C HIS A 28 14.90 36.24 -1.82
N SER A 29 13.92 36.17 -2.72
CA SER A 29 12.57 35.77 -2.36
C SER A 29 12.63 34.33 -1.88
N THR A 30 12.99 34.14 -0.61
CA THR A 30 12.75 32.92 0.14
C THR A 30 11.24 32.82 0.37
N ALA A 31 10.53 32.38 -0.66
CA ALA A 31 9.11 32.05 -0.59
C ALA A 31 8.85 30.79 -1.42
N TRP A 32 9.60 29.73 -1.13
CA TRP A 32 9.31 28.38 -1.61
C TRP A 32 9.54 27.39 -0.46
N SER A 33 8.61 27.42 0.50
CA SER A 33 8.40 26.34 1.47
C SER A 33 6.90 26.03 1.58
N ARG A 34 6.23 25.90 0.43
CA ARG A 34 4.89 25.28 0.40
C ARG A 34 5.12 23.78 0.20
N ASN A 35 4.63 23.00 1.14
CA ASN A 35 4.62 21.53 1.09
C ASN A 35 3.69 21.12 -0.06
N ARG A 36 4.23 20.72 -1.21
CA ARG A 36 3.45 20.59 -2.47
C ARG A 36 2.54 19.37 -2.49
N THR A 37 2.85 18.36 -1.70
CA THR A 37 2.01 17.20 -1.40
C THR A 37 0.67 17.61 -0.81
N GLU A 38 0.54 18.80 -0.20
CA GLU A 38 -0.74 19.34 0.28
C GLU A 38 -1.76 19.57 -0.85
N TYR A 39 -1.29 19.69 -2.10
CA TYR A 39 -2.13 19.90 -3.26
C TYR A 39 -2.55 18.60 -3.95
N VAL A 40 -1.97 17.46 -3.57
CA VAL A 40 -2.29 16.17 -4.18
C VAL A 40 -3.60 15.64 -3.62
N GLU A 41 -4.50 15.21 -4.49
CA GLU A 41 -5.72 14.48 -4.14
C GLU A 41 -5.61 13.05 -4.68
N THR A 42 -5.15 12.12 -3.85
CA THR A 42 -4.84 10.73 -4.29
C THR A 42 -6.08 9.93 -4.69
N ARG A 43 -7.29 10.41 -4.38
CA ARG A 43 -8.57 9.81 -4.81
C ARG A 43 -9.02 10.26 -6.20
N VAL A 44 -8.40 11.26 -6.82
CA VAL A 44 -8.73 11.58 -8.22
C VAL A 44 -8.41 10.37 -9.09
N GLY A 45 -9.41 9.88 -9.84
CA GLY A 45 -9.30 8.69 -10.68
C GLY A 45 -9.76 7.39 -10.01
N SER A 46 -10.19 7.44 -8.75
CA SER A 46 -10.67 6.26 -8.01
C SER A 46 -12.18 6.02 -8.12
N GLY A 47 -12.89 6.81 -8.92
CA GLY A 47 -14.32 6.66 -9.20
C GLY A 47 -14.73 7.42 -10.47
N GLY A 48 -15.89 7.09 -11.03
CA GLY A 48 -16.35 7.65 -12.31
C GLY A 48 -17.37 6.73 -12.97
N ALA A 49 -17.57 6.87 -14.28
CA ALA A 49 -18.46 6.00 -15.05
C ALA A 49 -17.72 5.41 -16.27
N GLY A 50 -17.73 4.08 -16.39
CA GLY A 50 -17.13 3.34 -17.50
C GLY A 50 -15.66 3.71 -17.73
N TRP A 51 -15.30 3.96 -18.98
CA TRP A 51 -13.91 4.28 -19.39
C TRP A 51 -13.38 5.63 -18.86
N GLY A 52 -14.18 6.39 -18.11
CA GLY A 52 -13.74 7.60 -17.41
C GLY A 52 -13.09 7.34 -16.04
N ILE A 53 -13.05 6.08 -15.58
CA ILE A 53 -12.46 5.71 -14.29
C ILE A 53 -10.95 5.53 -14.46
N GLY A 54 -10.16 6.19 -13.62
CA GLY A 54 -8.70 6.14 -13.68
C GLY A 54 -8.09 4.87 -13.10
N MET A 55 -8.88 4.01 -12.44
CA MET A 55 -8.46 2.77 -11.78
C MET A 55 -7.30 3.00 -10.80
N LEU A 56 -7.46 4.00 -9.92
CA LEU A 56 -6.45 4.39 -8.95
C LEU A 56 -6.88 4.04 -7.53
N ASN A 57 -5.94 3.47 -6.78
CA ASN A 57 -6.07 3.26 -5.33
C ASN A 57 -5.47 4.47 -4.58
N PRO A 58 -6.15 5.01 -3.56
CA PRO A 58 -5.68 6.15 -2.76
C PRO A 58 -4.67 5.79 -1.66
N GLY A 59 -4.34 4.50 -1.51
CA GLY A 59 -3.41 3.97 -0.52
C GLY A 59 -2.00 4.55 -0.58
N SER A 60 -1.22 4.23 0.45
CA SER A 60 0.16 4.65 0.58
C SER A 60 1.07 3.91 -0.41
N GLN A 61 1.95 4.67 -1.04
CA GLN A 61 3.03 4.19 -1.90
C GLN A 61 4.14 5.24 -1.82
N VAL A 62 5.41 4.84 -1.84
CA VAL A 62 6.53 5.75 -2.15
C VAL A 62 6.72 5.84 -3.67
N PRO A 63 7.39 6.88 -4.22
CA PRO A 63 7.67 6.93 -5.65
C PRO A 63 8.32 5.63 -6.17
N PHE A 64 7.72 5.04 -7.21
CA PHE A 64 8.18 3.83 -7.88
C PHE A 64 8.25 2.58 -6.97
N GLY A 65 7.52 2.58 -5.84
CA GLY A 65 7.52 1.46 -4.88
C GLY A 65 6.62 0.29 -5.30
N ALA A 66 7.06 -0.94 -5.03
CA ALA A 66 6.29 -2.16 -5.21
C ALA A 66 5.24 -2.38 -4.11
N MET A 67 5.54 -1.96 -2.87
CA MET A 67 4.56 -1.92 -1.79
C MET A 67 3.52 -0.83 -2.09
N ARG A 68 2.27 -1.25 -2.27
CA ARG A 68 1.12 -0.38 -2.53
C ARG A 68 0.08 -0.69 -1.48
N LEU A 69 0.19 -0.03 -0.34
CA LEU A 69 -0.55 -0.35 0.87
C LEU A 69 -1.85 0.44 0.93
N GLY A 70 -2.99 -0.21 0.70
CA GLY A 70 -4.24 0.52 0.47
C GLY A 70 -5.51 -0.28 0.74
N PRO A 71 -6.67 0.40 0.71
CA PRO A 71 -7.97 -0.22 0.89
C PRO A 71 -8.43 -1.01 -0.34
N ASP A 72 -9.04 -2.16 -0.07
CA ASP A 72 -9.92 -2.86 -0.99
C ASP A 72 -11.38 -2.61 -0.59
N THR A 73 -12.21 -2.09 -1.49
CA THR A 73 -13.61 -1.74 -1.21
C THR A 73 -14.60 -2.67 -1.90
N SER A 74 -15.84 -2.75 -1.43
CA SER A 74 -16.90 -3.48 -2.13
C SER A 74 -18.30 -2.93 -1.89
N VAL A 75 -19.26 -3.44 -2.66
CA VAL A 75 -20.68 -3.13 -2.50
C VAL A 75 -21.33 -4.02 -1.44
N GLY A 76 -22.28 -3.48 -0.69
CA GLY A 76 -22.94 -4.18 0.42
C GLY A 76 -23.74 -5.43 0.04
N THR A 77 -24.01 -5.68 -1.24
CA THR A 77 -24.88 -6.75 -1.73
C THR A 77 -24.09 -7.95 -2.27
N GLY A 78 -23.56 -8.79 -1.38
CA GLY A 78 -22.90 -10.05 -1.77
C GLY A 78 -21.61 -9.87 -2.60
N PRO A 79 -21.02 -10.96 -3.13
CA PRO A 79 -19.71 -10.93 -3.80
C PRO A 79 -19.72 -10.23 -5.18
N TYR A 80 -20.83 -9.58 -5.56
CA TYR A 80 -21.03 -9.04 -6.90
C TYR A 80 -20.60 -7.58 -6.97
N GLN A 81 -19.31 -7.40 -7.20
CA GLN A 81 -18.71 -6.17 -7.65
C GLN A 81 -18.83 -6.09 -9.17
N LEU A 82 -19.20 -4.93 -9.72
CA LEU A 82 -19.00 -4.69 -11.15
C LEU A 82 -17.49 -4.62 -11.36
N SER A 83 -16.91 -5.72 -11.82
CA SER A 83 -15.46 -5.91 -11.99
C SER A 83 -14.79 -4.82 -12.83
N PHE A 84 -15.54 -4.19 -13.72
CA PHE A 84 -15.05 -3.11 -14.59
C PHE A 84 -14.79 -1.79 -13.88
N ASP A 85 -15.23 -1.59 -12.64
CA ASP A 85 -15.12 -0.30 -11.96
C ASP A 85 -13.94 -0.24 -10.95
N GLN A 86 -13.22 -1.36 -10.73
CA GLN A 86 -12.41 -1.49 -9.52
C GLN A 86 -11.19 -2.43 -9.57
N PHE A 87 -10.47 -2.43 -10.68
CA PHE A 87 -9.27 -3.26 -10.83
C PHE A 87 -8.14 -2.95 -9.84
N SER A 88 -8.06 -1.71 -9.35
CA SER A 88 -7.08 -1.27 -8.35
C SER A 88 -7.49 -1.52 -6.90
N GLY A 89 -8.58 -2.24 -6.66
CA GLY A 89 -9.05 -2.58 -5.31
C GLY A 89 -9.97 -1.54 -4.68
N TYR A 90 -9.92 -0.27 -5.09
CA TYR A 90 -10.75 0.80 -4.53
C TYR A 90 -11.66 1.46 -5.56
N TYR A 91 -12.94 1.65 -5.20
CA TYR A 91 -13.90 2.45 -5.95
C TYR A 91 -14.59 3.43 -5.00
N TYR A 92 -14.49 4.72 -5.31
CA TYR A 92 -14.90 5.81 -4.43
C TYR A 92 -16.34 5.68 -3.95
N PHE A 93 -17.26 5.18 -4.77
CA PHE A 93 -18.68 5.12 -4.42
C PHE A 93 -19.09 3.86 -3.65
N ASN A 94 -18.15 3.00 -3.27
CA ASN A 94 -18.45 1.86 -2.40
C ASN A 94 -18.58 2.28 -0.94
N ASP A 95 -19.47 1.59 -0.23
CA ASP A 95 -19.78 1.87 1.17
C ASP A 95 -18.98 1.02 2.17
N PHE A 96 -18.22 0.04 1.69
CA PHE A 96 -17.47 -0.90 2.52
C PHE A 96 -16.00 -0.96 2.14
N ILE A 97 -15.13 -1.05 3.14
CA ILE A 97 -13.77 -1.57 3.02
C ILE A 97 -13.82 -3.06 3.38
N GLU A 98 -13.43 -3.92 2.44
CA GLU A 98 -13.26 -5.34 2.67
C GLU A 98 -12.04 -5.61 3.55
N CYS A 99 -10.90 -5.06 3.16
CA CYS A 99 -9.66 -5.14 3.90
C CYS A 99 -8.67 -4.05 3.45
N LEU A 100 -7.50 -4.01 4.12
CA LEU A 100 -6.36 -3.20 3.71
C LEU A 100 -5.23 -4.15 3.26
N SER A 101 -4.88 -4.13 1.96
CA SER A 101 -3.95 -5.09 1.34
C SER A 101 -2.67 -4.42 0.82
N HIS A 102 -1.68 -5.24 0.41
CA HIS A 102 -0.28 -4.80 0.25
C HIS A 102 0.18 -4.58 -1.20
N THR A 103 -0.60 -5.04 -2.16
CA THR A 103 -0.27 -4.98 -3.60
C THR A 103 -1.52 -4.54 -4.36
N HIS A 104 -1.37 -3.63 -5.33
CA HIS A 104 -2.49 -3.14 -6.13
C HIS A 104 -2.02 -2.83 -7.54
N VAL A 105 -2.87 -3.05 -8.53
CA VAL A 105 -2.63 -2.54 -9.89
C VAL A 105 -2.84 -1.01 -9.91
N VAL A 106 -2.09 -0.29 -10.75
CA VAL A 106 -2.21 1.17 -10.89
C VAL A 106 -2.64 1.52 -12.31
N GLY A 107 -3.86 2.01 -12.47
CA GLY A 107 -4.34 2.62 -13.71
C GLY A 107 -4.55 1.66 -14.88
N ALA A 108 -4.64 0.36 -14.63
CA ALA A 108 -4.85 -0.64 -15.69
C ALA A 108 -6.32 -0.99 -15.87
N GLY A 109 -6.65 -1.49 -17.07
CA GLY A 109 -7.99 -1.94 -17.45
C GLY A 109 -8.31 -3.40 -17.11
N GLU A 110 -7.48 -4.06 -16.32
CA GLU A 110 -7.70 -5.42 -15.83
C GLU A 110 -7.17 -5.55 -14.39
N GLY A 111 -7.69 -6.54 -13.65
CA GLY A 111 -7.41 -6.69 -12.22
C GLY A 111 -6.45 -7.81 -11.90
N ASP A 112 -5.61 -7.56 -10.91
CA ASP A 112 -4.61 -8.49 -10.37
C ASP A 112 -4.21 -8.01 -8.96
N PHE A 113 -3.29 -8.69 -8.30
CA PHE A 113 -2.81 -8.35 -6.95
C PHE A 113 -3.92 -8.36 -5.88
N GLN A 114 -3.96 -7.33 -5.01
CA GLN A 114 -4.78 -7.21 -3.79
C GLN A 114 -4.42 -8.28 -2.76
N ASN A 115 -3.12 -8.49 -2.53
CA ASN A 115 -2.67 -9.62 -1.73
C ASN A 115 -2.45 -9.26 -0.26
N PHE A 116 -2.69 -10.25 0.61
CA PHE A 116 -2.53 -10.16 2.06
C PHE A 116 -3.41 -9.07 2.68
N GLY A 117 -4.69 -9.38 2.85
CA GLY A 117 -5.69 -8.46 3.38
C GLY A 117 -5.64 -8.38 4.90
N VAL A 118 -5.69 -7.19 5.47
CA VAL A 118 -5.68 -6.98 6.92
C VAL A 118 -6.95 -6.30 7.38
N MET A 119 -7.54 -6.82 8.46
CA MET A 119 -8.69 -6.21 9.14
C MET A 119 -8.59 -6.38 10.66
N VAL A 120 -9.34 -5.55 11.40
CA VAL A 120 -9.54 -5.75 12.84
C VAL A 120 -11.02 -5.98 13.11
N THR A 121 -11.35 -7.03 13.84
CA THR A 121 -12.72 -7.42 14.22
C THR A 121 -12.87 -7.49 15.74
N ARG A 122 -14.11 -7.75 16.20
CA ARG A 122 -14.44 -7.95 17.62
C ARG A 122 -14.75 -9.40 17.99
N THR A 123 -14.84 -10.24 16.97
CA THR A 123 -15.14 -11.66 17.11
C THR A 123 -14.18 -12.43 16.21
N PHE A 124 -14.01 -13.72 16.50
CA PHE A 124 -13.28 -14.65 15.65
C PHE A 124 -14.04 -15.99 15.61
N ASN A 125 -14.70 -16.25 14.49
CA ASN A 125 -15.53 -17.44 14.26
C ASN A 125 -15.76 -17.67 12.76
N ASP A 126 -16.31 -18.83 12.41
CA ASP A 126 -16.58 -19.21 11.02
C ASP A 126 -17.43 -18.19 10.25
N ASN A 127 -18.40 -17.55 10.91
CA ASN A 127 -19.30 -16.60 10.26
C ASN A 127 -18.53 -15.39 9.71
N ILE A 128 -17.61 -14.83 10.49
CA ILE A 128 -16.82 -13.70 10.01
C ILE A 128 -15.84 -14.09 8.89
N ILE A 129 -15.37 -15.35 8.88
CA ILE A 129 -14.41 -15.87 7.89
C ILE A 129 -15.08 -16.24 6.56
N GLN A 130 -16.14 -17.07 6.58
CA GLN A 130 -16.77 -17.70 5.40
C GLN A 130 -17.18 -16.73 4.28
N ASN A 131 -17.56 -15.51 4.63
CA ASN A 131 -18.09 -14.52 3.68
C ASN A 131 -17.31 -13.21 3.73
N ARG A 132 -16.12 -13.19 4.34
CA ARG A 132 -15.40 -11.95 4.67
C ARG A 132 -16.32 -10.92 5.35
N ASN A 133 -17.18 -11.42 6.24
CA ASN A 133 -18.12 -10.61 7.02
C ASN A 133 -17.40 -9.71 8.05
N TYR A 134 -16.07 -9.70 8.04
CA TYR A 134 -15.21 -8.75 8.74
C TYR A 134 -15.11 -7.38 8.06
N ARG A 135 -15.66 -7.19 6.85
CA ARG A 135 -15.69 -5.89 6.15
C ARG A 135 -16.33 -4.79 7.00
N SER A 136 -15.92 -3.55 6.79
CA SER A 136 -16.38 -2.41 7.58
C SER A 136 -17.00 -1.32 6.71
N HIS A 137 -18.08 -0.72 7.22
CA HIS A 137 -18.52 0.57 6.72
C HIS A 137 -17.45 1.64 6.95
N TYR A 138 -17.34 2.56 6.00
CA TYR A 138 -16.51 3.76 6.13
C TYR A 138 -17.23 4.97 5.52
N SER A 139 -16.64 6.15 5.65
CA SER A 139 -17.13 7.35 4.97
C SER A 139 -15.95 8.24 4.60
N HIS A 140 -16.02 8.95 3.46
CA HIS A 140 -14.97 9.88 3.06
C HIS A 140 -14.77 11.07 4.03
N GLN A 141 -15.75 11.33 4.91
CA GLN A 141 -15.62 12.34 5.97
C GLN A 141 -14.63 11.92 7.06
N GLN A 142 -14.37 10.63 7.17
CA GLN A 142 -13.44 10.02 8.13
C GLN A 142 -12.36 9.20 7.40
N GLU A 143 -11.99 9.67 6.20
CA GLU A 143 -10.96 9.09 5.35
C GLU A 143 -9.95 10.17 4.95
N VAL A 144 -8.69 9.91 5.23
CA VAL A 144 -7.55 10.76 4.86
C VAL A 144 -6.70 10.00 3.87
N ALA A 145 -6.41 10.62 2.74
CA ALA A 145 -5.59 10.04 1.69
C ALA A 145 -4.60 11.11 1.19
N LEU A 146 -3.31 10.84 1.39
CA LEU A 146 -2.20 11.74 1.09
C LEU A 146 -1.06 10.95 0.43
N PRO A 147 -0.15 11.62 -0.30
CA PRO A 147 1.06 10.96 -0.80
C PRO A 147 1.85 10.30 0.35
N GLY A 148 1.93 8.97 0.33
CA GLY A 148 2.67 8.20 1.33
C GLY A 148 1.93 7.96 2.66
N TYR A 149 0.64 8.32 2.78
CA TYR A 149 -0.16 8.06 3.97
C TYR A 149 -1.65 7.88 3.65
N TYR A 150 -2.25 6.85 4.21
CA TYR A 150 -3.69 6.63 4.15
C TYR A 150 -4.24 6.32 5.54
N ALA A 151 -5.40 6.87 5.89
CA ALA A 151 -6.06 6.55 7.13
C ALA A 151 -7.58 6.57 6.99
N VAL A 152 -8.26 5.72 7.75
CA VAL A 152 -9.72 5.60 7.70
C VAL A 152 -10.27 5.11 9.03
N ASN A 153 -11.44 5.62 9.42
CA ASN A 153 -12.22 5.00 10.48
C ASN A 153 -13.09 3.87 9.91
N LEU A 154 -12.78 2.65 10.32
CA LEU A 154 -13.62 1.47 10.15
C LEU A 154 -14.76 1.55 11.17
N LEU A 155 -15.93 2.02 10.73
CA LEU A 155 -17.06 2.39 11.60
C LEU A 155 -17.61 1.20 12.37
N THR A 156 -17.58 0.02 11.76
CA THR A 156 -17.91 -1.26 12.41
C THR A 156 -16.68 -2.15 12.22
N PRO A 157 -15.70 -2.09 13.14
CA PRO A 157 -15.94 -2.20 14.57
C PRO A 157 -15.39 -1.05 15.44
N ASN A 158 -15.40 0.20 14.96
CA ASN A 158 -14.80 1.36 15.63
C ASN A 158 -13.27 1.22 15.78
N VAL A 159 -12.60 1.13 14.63
CA VAL A 159 -11.13 1.03 14.54
C VAL A 159 -10.63 2.15 13.65
N PHE A 160 -9.69 2.94 14.16
CA PHE A 160 -8.93 3.88 13.31
C PHE A 160 -7.75 3.14 12.71
N ALA A 161 -7.69 3.03 11.39
CA ALA A 161 -6.64 2.37 10.65
C ALA A 161 -5.76 3.41 9.95
N GLU A 162 -4.45 3.23 10.03
CA GLU A 162 -3.46 4.10 9.40
C GLU A 162 -2.41 3.25 8.68
N LEU A 163 -2.02 3.67 7.48
CA LEU A 163 -1.14 2.98 6.56
C LEU A 163 -0.05 3.94 6.07
N THR A 164 1.18 3.47 6.03
CA THR A 164 2.31 4.19 5.40
C THR A 164 3.27 3.19 4.77
N THR A 165 4.02 3.64 3.78
CA THR A 165 5.06 2.83 3.12
C THR A 165 6.43 3.44 3.37
N THR A 166 7.45 2.61 3.49
CA THR A 166 8.85 3.04 3.63
C THR A 166 9.73 2.20 2.74
N GLY A 167 10.56 2.82 1.91
CA GLY A 167 11.27 2.09 0.85
C GLY A 167 10.31 1.39 -0.13
N THR A 168 10.87 0.66 -1.07
CA THR A 168 10.10 0.16 -2.22
C THR A 168 9.27 -1.09 -1.90
N HIS A 169 9.60 -1.86 -0.87
CA HIS A 169 9.00 -3.17 -0.59
C HIS A 169 8.45 -3.31 0.85
N THR A 170 8.31 -2.21 1.60
CA THR A 170 7.92 -2.26 3.01
C THR A 170 6.75 -1.33 3.33
N GLY A 171 5.81 -1.85 4.12
CA GLY A 171 4.58 -1.20 4.54
C GLY A 171 4.37 -1.32 6.04
N LEU A 172 3.73 -0.32 6.64
CA LEU A 172 3.42 -0.26 8.06
C LEU A 172 1.93 0.02 8.25
N HIS A 173 1.35 -0.68 9.21
CA HIS A 173 -0.01 -0.44 9.70
C HIS A 173 0.01 -0.02 11.16
N ARG A 174 -0.91 0.86 11.53
CA ARG A 174 -1.30 1.15 12.90
C ARG A 174 -2.82 1.10 13.01
N TYR A 175 -3.33 0.29 13.92
CA TYR A 175 -4.77 0.15 14.16
C TYR A 175 -5.08 0.51 15.60
N THR A 176 -5.89 1.53 15.84
CA THR A 176 -6.38 1.90 17.17
C THR A 176 -7.82 1.39 17.32
N ALA A 177 -7.95 0.21 17.94
CA ALA A 177 -9.23 -0.43 18.22
C ALA A 177 -9.84 0.13 19.52
N ARG A 178 -10.79 1.05 19.36
CA ARG A 178 -11.47 1.70 20.49
C ARG A 178 -12.65 0.89 20.97
N PRO A 179 -12.97 0.88 22.25
CA PRO A 179 -14.19 0.27 22.76
C PRO A 179 -15.47 0.66 22.01
N THR A 180 -16.45 -0.23 21.98
CA THR A 180 -17.83 0.07 21.53
C THR A 180 -18.80 -0.11 22.69
N TYR A 181 -19.73 0.83 22.84
CA TYR A 181 -20.77 0.84 23.88
C TYR A 181 -22.11 0.34 23.29
N PRO A 182 -23.00 -0.34 24.04
CA PRO A 182 -22.90 -0.77 25.43
C PRO A 182 -22.47 -2.24 25.58
N GLU A 183 -21.57 -2.50 26.53
CA GLU A 183 -21.29 -3.79 27.20
C GLU A 183 -20.33 -4.86 26.62
N ASP A 184 -20.17 -5.21 25.33
CA ASP A 184 -19.61 -6.56 25.04
C ASP A 184 -18.48 -6.78 24.00
N LEU A 185 -17.58 -5.84 23.70
CA LEU A 185 -16.56 -6.09 22.64
C LEU A 185 -15.10 -5.74 23.02
N GLY A 186 -14.73 -5.91 24.30
CA GLY A 186 -13.39 -5.60 24.81
C GLY A 186 -12.24 -6.35 24.10
N GLN A 187 -12.53 -7.50 23.48
CA GLN A 187 -11.55 -8.23 22.68
C GLN A 187 -11.60 -7.76 21.22
N SER A 188 -10.43 -7.38 20.69
CA SER A 188 -10.23 -7.20 19.26
C SER A 188 -9.35 -8.31 18.69
N TYR A 189 -9.55 -8.61 17.41
CA TYR A 189 -8.77 -9.60 16.67
C TYR A 189 -8.22 -8.93 15.42
N LEU A 190 -6.91 -8.88 15.28
CA LEU A 190 -6.25 -8.49 14.05
C LEU A 190 -6.20 -9.72 13.13
N LEU A 191 -6.79 -9.63 11.94
CA LEU A 191 -6.87 -10.69 10.95
C LEU A 191 -5.91 -10.38 9.80
N ILE A 192 -5.19 -11.38 9.34
CA ILE A 192 -4.39 -11.35 8.10
C ILE A 192 -4.91 -12.47 7.20
N ASP A 193 -5.70 -12.10 6.20
CA ASP A 193 -6.18 -12.99 5.14
C ASP A 193 -5.08 -13.18 4.10
N VAL A 194 -4.36 -14.29 4.25
CA VAL A 194 -3.21 -14.68 3.43
C VAL A 194 -3.64 -15.07 2.02
N CYS A 195 -4.91 -15.45 1.84
CA CYS A 195 -5.49 -15.83 0.55
C CYS A 195 -6.35 -14.72 -0.06
N HIS A 196 -6.31 -13.52 0.51
CA HIS A 196 -6.88 -12.34 -0.12
C HIS A 196 -6.13 -12.03 -1.43
N GLY A 197 -6.91 -11.65 -2.43
CA GLY A 197 -6.51 -11.46 -3.81
C GLY A 197 -7.69 -10.94 -4.62
N PHE A 198 -7.40 -10.30 -5.75
CA PHE A 198 -8.42 -9.75 -6.64
C PHE A 198 -9.44 -10.82 -7.04
N GLY A 199 -10.75 -10.50 -6.96
CA GLY A 199 -11.80 -11.41 -7.42
C GLY A 199 -11.89 -11.40 -8.95
N LEU A 200 -11.64 -12.54 -9.61
CA LEU A 200 -11.74 -12.72 -11.07
C LEU A 200 -13.20 -12.76 -11.59
N ALA A 201 -14.07 -11.86 -11.17
CA ALA A 201 -15.48 -11.90 -11.57
C ALA A 201 -15.75 -11.05 -12.82
N ILE A 202 -15.24 -11.44 -13.99
CA ILE A 202 -15.90 -11.05 -15.25
C ILE A 202 -16.67 -12.25 -15.85
N PHE A 203 -16.21 -13.50 -15.68
CA PHE A 203 -16.86 -14.66 -16.30
C PHE A 203 -16.80 -15.99 -15.53
N ASP A 204 -16.23 -16.04 -14.32
CA ASP A 204 -16.10 -17.28 -13.55
C ASP A 204 -16.71 -17.11 -12.16
N THR A 205 -17.83 -17.80 -11.92
CA THR A 205 -18.56 -17.77 -10.65
C THR A 205 -17.98 -18.72 -9.60
N ASP A 206 -16.99 -19.55 -9.96
CA ASP A 206 -16.45 -20.60 -9.09
C ASP A 206 -15.10 -20.24 -8.44
N THR A 207 -14.41 -19.19 -8.88
CA THR A 207 -13.10 -18.78 -8.31
C THR A 207 -13.23 -17.63 -7.31
N LYS A 208 -13.33 -17.98 -6.02
CA LYS A 208 -13.49 -17.05 -4.87
C LYS A 208 -12.36 -16.00 -4.67
N SER A 209 -11.27 -16.00 -5.44
CA SER A 209 -10.11 -15.10 -5.28
C SER A 209 -9.06 -15.42 -6.36
N ALA A 210 -8.18 -14.47 -6.70
CA ALA A 210 -6.93 -14.72 -7.45
C ALA A 210 -5.96 -15.66 -6.70
N CYS A 211 -6.25 -16.02 -5.45
CA CYS A 211 -5.51 -17.00 -4.66
C CYS A 211 -5.73 -18.44 -5.14
N ILE A 212 -4.85 -18.92 -6.01
CA ILE A 212 -4.84 -20.33 -6.45
C ILE A 212 -4.27 -21.24 -5.38
N ARG A 213 -3.28 -20.76 -4.65
CA ARG A 213 -2.67 -21.48 -3.53
C ARG A 213 -2.02 -20.46 -2.60
N ALA A 214 -2.08 -20.70 -1.31
CA ALA A 214 -1.33 -19.92 -0.34
C ALA A 214 -0.79 -20.83 0.77
N GLN A 215 0.23 -20.36 1.47
CA GLN A 215 0.80 -21.07 2.61
C GLN A 215 1.14 -20.08 3.72
N VAL A 216 0.83 -20.47 4.96
CA VAL A 216 1.47 -19.91 6.15
C VAL A 216 2.67 -20.79 6.46
N VAL A 217 3.87 -20.24 6.29
CA VAL A 217 5.14 -20.96 6.42
C VAL A 217 5.57 -21.03 7.88
N ASN A 218 5.47 -19.91 8.59
CA ASN A 218 5.87 -19.80 9.98
C ASN A 218 5.06 -18.72 10.71
N VAL A 219 4.71 -19.00 11.97
CA VAL A 219 4.26 -18.00 12.94
C VAL A 219 5.04 -18.22 14.22
N SER A 220 5.93 -17.29 14.57
CA SER A 220 6.84 -17.45 15.70
C SER A 220 6.86 -16.21 16.59
N LEU A 221 6.86 -16.42 17.90
CA LEU A 221 7.05 -15.36 18.87
C LEU A 221 8.51 -14.86 18.81
N SER A 222 8.71 -13.54 18.80
CA SER A 222 10.03 -12.92 18.87
C SER A 222 10.71 -13.20 20.21
N ASN A 223 12.04 -13.06 20.25
CA ASN A 223 12.84 -13.36 21.44
C ASN A 223 12.49 -12.49 22.66
N ASP A 224 11.95 -11.29 22.44
CA ASP A 224 11.47 -10.40 23.52
C ASP A 224 10.12 -10.84 24.09
N GLY A 225 9.43 -11.79 23.47
CA GLY A 225 8.11 -12.27 23.86
C GLY A 225 6.97 -11.29 23.59
N LEU A 226 7.20 -10.22 22.83
CA LEU A 226 6.25 -9.12 22.65
C LEU A 226 5.70 -8.97 21.24
N SER A 227 6.31 -9.61 20.24
CA SER A 227 5.88 -9.55 18.85
C SER A 227 5.80 -10.94 18.22
N TYR A 228 5.05 -11.06 17.14
CA TYR A 228 4.99 -12.26 16.33
C TYR A 228 5.54 -11.98 14.94
N GLU A 229 6.38 -12.89 14.45
CA GLU A 229 6.78 -12.93 13.05
C GLU A 229 5.88 -13.89 12.28
N LEU A 230 5.42 -13.46 11.11
CA LEU A 230 4.61 -14.24 10.17
C LEU A 230 5.34 -14.30 8.83
N ASP A 231 5.65 -15.52 8.37
CA ASP A 231 6.11 -15.78 7.00
C ASP A 231 4.99 -16.50 6.23
N ALA A 232 4.60 -15.95 5.09
CA ALA A 232 3.54 -16.51 4.24
C ALA A 232 3.80 -16.25 2.76
N TRP A 233 3.13 -16.98 1.88
CA TRP A 233 3.13 -16.68 0.45
C TRP A 233 1.79 -17.01 -0.21
N ILE A 234 1.56 -16.39 -1.35
CA ILE A 234 0.43 -16.63 -2.24
C ILE A 234 0.95 -16.88 -3.65
N PHE A 235 0.40 -17.90 -4.31
CA PHE A 235 0.47 -18.10 -5.75
C PHE A 235 -0.79 -17.48 -6.35
N ASN A 236 -0.60 -16.30 -6.92
CA ASN A 236 -1.64 -15.40 -7.38
C ASN A 236 -1.84 -15.56 -8.89
N LYS A 237 -3.11 -15.63 -9.31
CA LYS A 237 -3.54 -15.66 -10.71
C LYS A 237 -4.64 -14.63 -10.91
N GLY A 238 -4.27 -13.41 -11.26
CA GLY A 238 -5.16 -12.38 -11.79
C GLY A 238 -5.15 -12.31 -13.31
N SER A 239 -5.80 -11.30 -13.88
CA SER A 239 -6.00 -11.17 -15.33
C SER A 239 -4.70 -10.97 -16.11
N PHE A 240 -3.70 -10.32 -15.51
CA PHE A 240 -2.37 -10.17 -16.11
C PHE A 240 -1.51 -11.41 -15.85
N SER A 241 -1.36 -11.79 -14.58
CA SER A 241 -0.48 -12.87 -14.14
C SER A 241 -0.91 -14.25 -14.63
N GLN A 242 -2.17 -14.46 -15.04
CA GLN A 242 -2.58 -15.70 -15.71
C GLN A 242 -1.91 -15.93 -17.07
N SER A 243 -1.41 -14.87 -17.73
CA SER A 243 -0.69 -14.96 -19.01
C SER A 243 0.69 -15.61 -18.86
N SER A 244 1.16 -15.74 -17.61
CA SER A 244 2.35 -16.50 -17.22
C SER A 244 2.31 -17.92 -17.78
N ASN A 245 3.45 -18.40 -18.29
CA ASN A 245 3.63 -19.82 -18.63
C ASN A 245 3.52 -20.76 -17.41
N ARG A 246 3.58 -20.22 -16.18
CA ARG A 246 3.34 -20.94 -14.92
C ARG A 246 1.89 -20.82 -14.42
N GLY A 247 1.05 -20.01 -15.07
CA GLY A 247 -0.36 -19.82 -14.73
C GLY A 247 -0.62 -18.91 -13.51
N GLY A 248 0.37 -18.12 -13.10
CA GLY A 248 0.33 -17.17 -11.99
C GLY A 248 1.73 -16.68 -11.59
N ILE A 249 1.81 -15.93 -10.50
CA ILE A 249 3.05 -15.40 -9.90
C ILE A 249 3.07 -15.66 -8.39
N TYR A 250 4.26 -15.78 -7.81
CA TYR A 250 4.42 -15.87 -6.36
C TYR A 250 4.63 -14.49 -5.75
N ILE A 251 4.00 -14.27 -4.61
CA ILE A 251 4.26 -13.11 -3.76
C ILE A 251 4.47 -13.64 -2.36
N TYR A 252 5.59 -13.24 -1.77
CA TYR A 252 6.04 -13.64 -0.46
C TYR A 252 5.86 -12.48 0.51
N TYR A 253 5.52 -12.81 1.74
CA TYR A 253 5.16 -11.88 2.80
C TYR A 253 5.90 -12.25 4.07
N HIS A 254 6.49 -11.22 4.70
CA HIS A 254 7.04 -11.31 6.04
C HIS A 254 6.49 -10.15 6.85
N ALA A 255 5.93 -10.43 8.03
CA ALA A 255 5.41 -9.40 8.91
C ALA A 255 5.84 -9.56 10.37
N VAL A 256 6.03 -8.44 11.04
CA VAL A 256 6.19 -8.34 12.50
C VAL A 256 4.96 -7.66 13.08
N ILE A 257 4.26 -8.36 13.97
CA ILE A 257 2.98 -7.96 14.57
C ILE A 257 3.18 -7.74 16.07
N SER A 258 2.73 -6.60 16.57
CA SER A 258 2.75 -6.27 18.01
C SER A 258 1.44 -5.63 18.43
N ALA A 259 1.13 -5.67 19.73
CA ALA A 259 -0.02 -4.98 20.29
C ALA A 259 0.33 -4.22 21.56
N PHE A 260 -0.40 -3.13 21.81
CA PHE A 260 -0.17 -2.21 22.91
C PHE A 260 -1.48 -1.78 23.55
N ALA A 261 -1.45 -1.61 24.86
CA ALA A 261 -2.45 -0.90 25.62
C ALA A 261 -2.20 0.59 25.44
N VAL A 262 -3.25 1.37 25.19
CA VAL A 262 -3.14 2.82 25.06
C VAL A 262 -3.66 3.48 26.34
N ASP A 263 -2.80 4.25 27.00
CA ASP A 263 -3.23 5.21 28.02
C ASP A 263 -3.78 6.46 27.31
N GLU A 264 -5.10 6.61 27.26
CA GLU A 264 -5.74 7.73 26.57
C GLU A 264 -5.45 9.10 27.20
N SER A 265 -4.99 9.14 28.46
CA SER A 265 -4.67 10.39 29.14
C SER A 265 -3.27 10.91 28.81
N THR A 266 -2.32 10.02 28.55
CA THR A 266 -0.91 10.36 28.28
C THR A 266 -0.47 10.07 26.84
N GLY A 267 -1.20 9.22 26.12
CA GLY A 267 -0.77 8.63 24.84
C GLY A 267 0.25 7.50 25.00
N GLY A 268 0.55 7.07 26.23
CA GLY A 268 1.54 6.03 26.52
C GLY A 268 1.13 4.66 25.97
N LEU A 269 2.12 3.88 25.51
CA LEU A 269 1.94 2.54 24.96
C LEU A 269 2.58 1.49 25.87
N SER A 270 1.82 0.50 26.30
CA SER A 270 2.33 -0.66 27.06
C SER A 270 2.16 -1.96 26.27
N PRO A 271 3.23 -2.70 25.94
CA PRO A 271 3.14 -3.94 25.17
C PRO A 271 2.16 -4.96 25.76
N ILE A 272 1.49 -5.73 24.89
CA ILE A 272 0.53 -6.78 25.27
C ILE A 272 0.92 -8.12 24.64
N PRO A 273 0.99 -9.22 25.41
CA PRO A 273 1.09 -10.56 24.86
C PRO A 273 -0.13 -10.92 23.98
N LEU A 274 0.13 -11.59 22.87
CA LEU A 274 -0.90 -12.03 21.91
C LEU A 274 -1.10 -13.55 21.95
N THR A 275 -2.30 -13.97 21.58
CA THR A 275 -2.69 -15.33 21.20
C THR A 275 -2.86 -15.36 19.68
N VAL A 276 -2.36 -16.43 19.06
CA VAL A 276 -2.48 -16.66 17.61
C VAL A 276 -3.65 -17.58 17.31
N TYR A 277 -4.45 -17.19 16.33
CA TYR A 277 -5.57 -17.94 15.77
C TYR A 277 -5.27 -18.23 14.29
N SER A 278 -5.98 -19.17 13.70
CA SER A 278 -5.86 -19.46 12.27
C SER A 278 -7.20 -19.85 11.67
N TRP A 279 -7.32 -19.75 10.35
CA TRP A 279 -8.43 -20.34 9.63
C TRP A 279 -7.94 -20.95 8.32
N GLU A 280 -8.63 -22.01 7.91
CA GLU A 280 -8.38 -22.72 6.66
C GLU A 280 -9.72 -23.25 6.14
N ASN A 281 -9.95 -23.19 4.82
CA ASN A 281 -11.17 -23.73 4.18
C ASN A 281 -12.44 -23.21 4.86
N ASP A 282 -12.48 -21.89 5.07
CA ASP A 282 -13.58 -21.19 5.71
C ASP A 282 -13.92 -21.66 7.16
N THR A 283 -12.98 -22.32 7.84
CA THR A 283 -13.15 -22.84 9.20
C THR A 283 -12.14 -22.20 10.15
N ALA A 284 -12.65 -21.49 11.15
CA ALA A 284 -11.86 -20.86 12.20
C ALA A 284 -11.35 -21.90 13.21
N SER A 285 -10.07 -21.80 13.55
CA SER A 285 -9.40 -22.61 14.56
C SER A 285 -8.91 -21.73 15.70
N GLY A 286 -9.00 -22.24 16.94
CA GLY A 286 -8.64 -21.52 18.16
C GLY A 286 -7.13 -21.21 18.29
N ALA A 287 -6.66 -21.03 19.52
CA ALA A 287 -5.28 -20.67 19.87
C ALA A 287 -4.24 -21.70 19.37
N TRP A 288 -3.98 -21.73 18.07
CA TRP A 288 -3.31 -22.83 17.40
C TRP A 288 -2.84 -22.43 15.99
N TYR A 289 -1.61 -22.82 15.64
CA TYR A 289 -1.01 -22.65 14.31
C TYR A 289 -0.50 -24.00 13.78
N ARG A 290 -0.74 -24.25 12.49
CA ARG A 290 -0.16 -25.34 11.70
C ARG A 290 0.47 -24.72 10.45
N ASN A 291 1.62 -25.22 10.02
CA ASN A 291 2.02 -25.02 8.63
C ASN A 291 0.91 -25.60 7.74
N ALA A 292 0.24 -24.72 6.99
CA ALA A 292 -0.98 -25.03 6.25
C ALA A 292 -0.87 -24.47 4.84
N THR A 293 -1.34 -25.23 3.86
CA THR A 293 -1.36 -24.84 2.44
C THR A 293 -2.73 -25.16 1.89
N THR A 294 -3.44 -24.15 1.39
CA THR A 294 -4.77 -24.33 0.78
C THR A 294 -5.03 -23.29 -0.33
N SER A 295 -6.18 -23.40 -0.99
CA SER A 295 -6.72 -22.44 -1.95
C SER A 295 -7.99 -21.79 -1.41
N GLY A 296 -8.27 -20.54 -1.81
CA GLY A 296 -9.52 -19.83 -1.50
C GLY A 296 -9.67 -19.23 -0.10
N SER A 297 -9.21 -19.88 0.99
CA SER A 297 -9.35 -19.35 2.35
C SER A 297 -8.22 -19.81 3.28
N LEU A 298 -7.31 -18.91 3.62
CA LEU A 298 -6.23 -19.14 4.58
C LEU A 298 -5.88 -17.84 5.29
N GLY A 299 -5.70 -17.88 6.60
CA GLY A 299 -5.16 -16.73 7.32
C GLY A 299 -4.86 -16.96 8.79
N VAL A 300 -4.39 -15.88 9.41
CA VAL A 300 -3.90 -15.86 10.80
C VAL A 300 -4.55 -14.70 11.54
N GLY A 301 -4.99 -14.96 12.78
CA GLY A 301 -5.56 -13.97 13.68
C GLY A 301 -4.67 -13.72 14.90
N PHE A 302 -4.70 -12.51 15.44
CA PHE A 302 -3.96 -12.13 16.65
C PHE A 302 -4.87 -11.38 17.62
N ALA A 303 -4.89 -11.78 18.89
CA ALA A 303 -5.70 -11.13 19.91
C ALA A 303 -4.97 -11.11 21.27
N PRO A 304 -5.18 -10.10 22.13
CA PRO A 304 -4.65 -10.11 23.51
C PRO A 304 -4.93 -11.43 24.26
N GLN A 305 -3.94 -11.98 24.98
CA GLN A 305 -4.06 -13.28 25.66
C GLN A 305 -5.16 -13.33 26.73
N THR A 306 -5.32 -12.25 27.49
CA THR A 306 -6.37 -12.11 28.50
C THR A 306 -7.39 -11.07 28.02
N PRO A 307 -8.69 -11.41 27.97
CA PRO A 307 -9.74 -10.42 27.82
C PRO A 307 -9.56 -9.38 28.92
N ARG A 308 -9.23 -8.16 28.52
CA ARG A 308 -8.97 -7.10 29.49
C ARG A 308 -10.29 -6.75 30.15
N THR A 309 -10.36 -6.93 31.47
CA THR A 309 -11.54 -6.64 32.29
C THR A 309 -11.88 -5.15 32.34
N ASN A 310 -10.93 -4.31 31.96
CA ASN A 310 -11.13 -2.88 31.76
C ASN A 310 -11.17 -2.60 30.25
N ILE A 311 -12.19 -1.84 29.86
CA ILE A 311 -12.44 -1.36 28.51
C ILE A 311 -11.29 -0.45 28.09
N GLU A 312 -10.25 -1.00 27.46
CA GLU A 312 -9.04 -0.27 27.07
C GLU A 312 -8.82 -0.31 25.57
N THR A 313 -8.46 0.85 25.02
CA THR A 313 -8.07 0.99 23.62
C THR A 313 -6.84 0.12 23.35
N THR A 314 -6.96 -0.77 22.36
CA THR A 314 -5.87 -1.64 21.91
C THR A 314 -5.30 -1.10 20.62
N GLN A 315 -3.98 -0.94 20.56
CA GLN A 315 -3.28 -0.58 19.34
C GLN A 315 -2.53 -1.77 18.78
N TYR A 316 -2.80 -2.15 17.53
CA TYR A 316 -1.97 -3.12 16.79
C TYR A 316 -1.02 -2.37 15.86
N THR A 317 0.17 -2.92 15.70
CA THR A 317 1.12 -2.48 14.68
C THR A 317 1.53 -3.67 13.82
N ILE A 318 1.61 -3.45 12.51
CA ILE A 318 2.21 -4.41 11.57
C ILE A 318 3.33 -3.68 10.85
N ARG A 319 4.49 -4.32 10.75
CA ARG A 319 5.55 -3.94 9.79
C ARG A 319 5.72 -5.11 8.84
N ALA A 320 5.55 -4.87 7.55
CA ALA A 320 5.53 -5.93 6.55
C ALA A 320 6.50 -5.64 5.42
N GLY A 321 7.25 -6.67 5.01
CA GLY A 321 7.99 -6.71 3.75
C GLY A 321 7.33 -7.66 2.76
N ILE A 322 7.36 -7.30 1.48
CA ILE A 322 6.99 -8.20 0.38
C ILE A 322 8.21 -8.57 -0.47
N SER A 323 8.09 -9.66 -1.20
CA SER A 323 9.08 -10.13 -2.17
C SER A 323 8.39 -10.91 -3.29
N PHE A 324 9.00 -10.89 -4.48
CA PHE A 324 8.59 -11.73 -5.61
C PHE A 324 9.52 -12.95 -5.79
N ILE A 325 10.47 -13.14 -4.86
CA ILE A 325 11.51 -14.17 -4.88
C ILE A 325 11.32 -15.20 -3.77
N SER A 326 11.25 -14.76 -2.50
CA SER A 326 11.17 -15.68 -1.35
C SER A 326 10.74 -15.00 -0.04
N ASN A 327 10.36 -15.79 0.99
CA ASN A 327 10.14 -15.26 2.35
C ASN A 327 11.41 -14.67 2.97
N ALA A 328 12.59 -15.23 2.68
CA ALA A 328 13.86 -14.70 3.19
C ALA A 328 14.13 -13.30 2.63
N ASN A 329 13.84 -13.12 1.35
CA ASN A 329 13.88 -11.86 0.63
C ASN A 329 12.86 -10.84 1.16
N ALA A 330 11.62 -11.26 1.43
CA ALA A 330 10.60 -10.39 2.07
C ALA A 330 11.08 -9.88 3.45
N ARG A 331 11.69 -10.77 4.24
CA ARG A 331 12.31 -10.43 5.53
C ARG A 331 13.49 -9.47 5.37
N LEU A 332 14.37 -9.71 4.39
CA LEU A 332 15.50 -8.82 4.07
C LEU A 332 15.02 -7.42 3.65
N ASN A 333 13.97 -7.33 2.84
CA ASN A 333 13.38 -6.06 2.42
C ASN A 333 12.88 -5.26 3.62
N LEU A 334 12.18 -5.92 4.56
CA LEU A 334 11.79 -5.29 5.81
C LEU A 334 13.01 -4.85 6.63
N GLN A 335 14.00 -5.73 6.81
CA GLN A 335 15.20 -5.47 7.62
C GLN A 335 16.06 -4.31 7.08
N ALA A 336 16.15 -4.17 5.75
CA ALA A 336 16.86 -3.07 5.11
C ALA A 336 16.28 -1.70 5.52
N GLN A 337 14.97 -1.64 5.78
CA GLN A 337 14.30 -0.46 6.32
C GLN A 337 14.41 -0.38 7.86
N GLN A 338 14.56 -1.51 8.56
CA GLN A 338 14.70 -1.60 10.03
C GLN A 338 16.07 -1.22 10.59
N THR A 339 17.12 -1.00 9.78
CA THR A 339 18.33 -0.28 10.26
C THR A 339 18.00 1.11 10.80
N LYS A 340 16.79 1.58 10.52
CA LYS A 340 16.12 2.69 11.13
C LYS A 340 14.91 2.08 11.88
N ASP A 341 14.94 1.98 13.21
CA ASP A 341 13.73 1.69 14.00
C ASP A 341 12.77 2.88 13.86
N ILE A 342 12.11 2.95 12.72
CA ILE A 342 11.24 4.05 12.35
C ILE A 342 9.92 3.81 13.06
N ALA A 343 9.69 4.55 14.14
CA ALA A 343 8.35 4.76 14.67
C ALA A 343 7.39 5.14 13.53
N PHE A 344 6.16 4.65 13.55
CA PHE A 344 5.18 4.84 12.46
C PHE A 344 5.15 6.28 11.91
N ASP A 345 5.14 7.29 12.77
CA ASP A 345 5.08 8.70 12.36
C ASP A 345 6.34 9.17 11.62
N ASN A 346 7.51 8.61 11.95
CA ASN A 346 8.74 8.86 11.20
C ASN A 346 8.68 8.23 9.79
N ALA A 347 7.96 7.11 9.62
CA ALA A 347 7.79 6.47 8.31
C ALA A 347 6.89 7.33 7.42
N VAL A 348 5.81 7.85 8.02
CA VAL A 348 4.93 8.84 7.37
C VAL A 348 5.75 10.05 6.91
N GLN A 349 6.57 10.62 7.78
CA GLN A 349 7.38 11.77 7.41
C GLN A 349 8.42 11.44 6.32
N SER A 350 9.03 10.25 6.36
CA SER A 350 9.95 9.80 5.33
C SER A 350 9.26 9.69 3.96
N ALA A 351 8.06 9.07 3.93
CA ALA A 351 7.29 8.92 2.70
C ALA A 351 6.87 10.28 2.12
N ILE A 352 6.41 11.20 2.98
CA ILE A 352 6.07 12.58 2.58
C ILE A 352 7.30 13.29 1.99
N ASN A 353 8.48 13.14 2.62
CA ASN A 353 9.71 13.76 2.13
C ASN A 353 10.13 13.22 0.75
N GLU A 354 9.95 11.91 0.50
CA GLU A 354 10.21 11.31 -0.82
C GLU A 354 9.27 11.87 -1.89
N TRP A 355 8.00 12.09 -1.56
CA TRP A 355 7.07 12.75 -2.47
C TRP A 355 7.40 14.22 -2.69
N GLU A 356 7.74 14.97 -1.65
CA GLU A 356 8.17 16.37 -1.79
C GLU A 356 9.38 16.50 -2.74
N ASP A 357 10.38 15.63 -2.62
CA ASP A 357 11.50 15.58 -3.57
C ASP A 357 11.03 15.33 -5.01
N HIS A 358 10.10 14.38 -5.20
CA HIS A 358 9.52 14.13 -6.51
C HIS A 358 8.81 15.37 -7.08
N HIS A 359 7.95 16.02 -6.30
CA HIS A 359 7.23 17.21 -6.75
C HIS A 359 8.20 18.35 -7.12
N GLN A 360 9.31 18.50 -6.40
CA GLN A 360 10.34 19.50 -6.68
C GLN A 360 11.06 19.32 -8.03
N SER A 361 10.90 18.19 -8.73
CA SER A 361 11.48 17.95 -10.06
C SER A 361 10.99 18.92 -11.13
N ILE A 362 9.81 19.53 -10.96
CA ILE A 362 9.27 20.56 -11.86
C ILE A 362 8.95 21.81 -11.06
N ARG A 363 9.42 22.97 -11.52
CA ARG A 363 9.08 24.28 -10.95
C ARG A 363 8.13 25.02 -11.88
N TYR A 364 7.05 25.58 -11.35
CA TYR A 364 6.10 26.40 -12.08
C TYR A 364 5.71 27.62 -11.26
N SER A 365 5.06 28.60 -11.90
CA SER A 365 4.53 29.80 -11.24
C SER A 365 3.08 30.03 -11.66
N GLY A 366 2.31 30.73 -10.81
CA GLY A 366 0.86 30.88 -10.96
C GLY A 366 0.07 29.81 -10.18
N GLY A 367 -1.13 30.19 -9.69
CA GLY A 367 -1.95 29.36 -8.79
C GLY A 367 -1.60 29.58 -7.32
N ALA A 368 -2.13 30.63 -6.71
CA ALA A 368 -1.69 31.11 -5.39
C ALA A 368 -2.47 30.52 -4.19
N ALA A 369 -3.49 29.70 -4.41
CA ALA A 369 -4.39 29.23 -3.36
C ALA A 369 -4.45 27.70 -3.31
N ASN A 370 -4.58 27.14 -2.09
CA ASN A 370 -4.70 25.70 -1.82
C ASN A 370 -5.93 25.03 -2.49
N ASN A 371 -6.78 25.82 -3.16
CA ASN A 371 -7.97 25.38 -3.88
C ASN A 371 -7.92 25.68 -5.40
N ASP A 372 -6.77 26.07 -5.98
CA ASP A 372 -6.67 26.20 -7.44
C ASP A 372 -6.71 24.80 -8.08
N ILE A 373 -7.79 24.52 -8.82
CA ILE A 373 -7.98 23.23 -9.49
C ILE A 373 -6.83 22.90 -10.43
N ARG A 374 -6.18 23.89 -11.05
CA ARG A 374 -5.05 23.66 -11.97
C ARG A 374 -3.84 23.14 -11.22
N VAL A 375 -3.57 23.70 -10.03
CA VAL A 375 -2.49 23.27 -9.14
C VAL A 375 -2.77 21.84 -8.67
N ARG A 376 -3.98 21.59 -8.15
CA ARG A 376 -4.39 20.24 -7.71
C ARG A 376 -4.29 19.21 -8.83
N SER A 377 -4.80 19.52 -10.03
CA SER A 377 -4.73 18.63 -11.19
C SER A 377 -3.28 18.36 -11.61
N PHE A 378 -2.44 19.39 -11.65
CA PHE A 378 -1.04 19.24 -12.02
C PHE A 378 -0.26 18.39 -11.01
N GLU A 379 -0.37 18.69 -9.72
CA GLU A 379 0.34 17.94 -8.68
C GLU A 379 -0.16 16.50 -8.59
N THR A 380 -1.47 16.29 -8.69
CA THR A 380 -2.02 14.94 -8.68
C THR A 380 -1.59 14.13 -9.93
N ALA A 381 -1.52 14.75 -11.10
CA ALA A 381 -0.97 14.10 -12.29
C ALA A 381 0.52 13.78 -12.12
N LEU A 382 1.31 14.70 -11.56
CA LEU A 382 2.73 14.50 -11.29
C LEU A 382 2.97 13.37 -10.27
N TYR A 383 2.13 13.25 -9.25
CA TYR A 383 2.11 12.13 -8.31
C TYR A 383 1.90 10.80 -9.06
N ASN A 384 0.89 10.73 -9.92
CA ASN A 384 0.57 9.50 -10.67
C ASN A 384 1.67 9.08 -11.67
N VAL A 385 2.44 10.02 -12.22
CA VAL A 385 3.59 9.75 -13.10
C VAL A 385 4.69 8.94 -12.41
N ALA A 386 4.80 9.02 -11.08
CA ALA A 386 5.84 8.33 -10.32
C ALA A 386 5.32 7.13 -9.51
N ARG A 387 4.16 6.58 -9.87
CA ARG A 387 3.65 5.35 -9.23
C ARG A 387 4.24 4.10 -9.91
N PRO A 388 3.95 3.81 -11.19
CA PRO A 388 4.84 3.01 -12.06
C PRO A 388 5.84 3.90 -12.83
N PRO A 389 6.92 3.34 -13.42
CA PRO A 389 7.32 1.94 -13.38
C PRO A 389 7.75 1.52 -11.96
N THR A 390 7.72 0.22 -11.68
CA THR A 390 7.81 -0.28 -10.31
C THR A 390 9.15 -0.90 -10.03
N THR A 391 9.81 -0.50 -8.96
CA THR A 391 11.08 -1.10 -8.52
C THR A 391 10.83 -2.55 -8.10
N TYR A 392 11.29 -3.51 -8.91
CA TYR A 392 11.15 -4.95 -8.69
C TYR A 392 12.42 -5.61 -8.17
N SER A 393 13.58 -4.96 -8.36
CA SER A 393 14.79 -5.39 -7.66
C SER A 393 14.67 -5.11 -6.16
N GLU A 394 15.08 -6.07 -5.38
CA GLU A 394 14.95 -6.09 -3.94
C GLU A 394 16.14 -5.39 -3.23
N ALA A 395 16.09 -5.29 -1.90
CA ALA A 395 17.08 -4.53 -1.13
C ALA A 395 18.53 -5.05 -1.27
N ASN A 396 18.70 -6.33 -1.57
CA ASN A 396 20.01 -6.94 -1.83
C ASN A 396 20.46 -6.84 -3.31
N GLY A 397 19.65 -6.23 -4.18
CA GLY A 397 19.92 -6.11 -5.62
C GLY A 397 19.41 -7.27 -6.47
N GLU A 398 18.85 -8.31 -5.86
CA GLU A 398 18.27 -9.43 -6.60
C GLU A 398 16.94 -9.04 -7.28
N TYR A 399 16.63 -9.67 -8.41
CA TYR A 399 15.31 -9.60 -9.02
C TYR A 399 14.94 -10.95 -9.66
N LEU A 400 13.64 -11.25 -9.75
CA LEU A 400 13.16 -12.41 -10.50
C LEU A 400 12.93 -12.00 -11.95
N GLY A 401 13.70 -12.59 -12.88
CA GLY A 401 13.55 -12.35 -14.31
C GLY A 401 12.32 -13.04 -14.90
N GLU A 402 12.02 -12.70 -16.15
CA GLU A 402 10.94 -13.32 -16.92
C GLU A 402 11.26 -14.78 -17.31
N ASP A 403 12.54 -15.14 -17.28
CA ASP A 403 13.03 -16.52 -17.41
C ASP A 403 12.84 -17.35 -16.12
N TRP A 404 12.29 -16.74 -15.06
CA TRP A 404 12.09 -17.29 -13.73
C TRP A 404 13.37 -17.65 -12.97
N ASN A 405 14.50 -17.08 -13.37
CA ASN A 405 15.74 -17.17 -12.61
C ASN A 405 15.94 -15.90 -11.78
N VAL A 406 16.64 -16.05 -10.67
CA VAL A 406 17.06 -14.92 -9.84
C VAL A 406 18.33 -14.33 -10.45
N HIS A 407 18.27 -13.05 -10.77
CA HIS A 407 19.37 -12.26 -11.31
C HIS A 407 19.76 -11.15 -10.35
N ASN A 408 20.81 -10.40 -10.66
CA ASN A 408 21.27 -9.28 -9.86
C ASN A 408 21.43 -8.03 -10.73
N VAL A 409 20.98 -6.90 -10.22
CA VAL A 409 21.20 -5.60 -10.86
C VAL A 409 22.65 -5.14 -10.67
N GLU A 410 23.13 -4.29 -11.57
CA GLU A 410 24.38 -3.58 -11.34
C GLU A 410 24.25 -2.63 -10.14
N ALA A 411 25.32 -2.48 -9.36
CA ALA A 411 25.32 -1.62 -8.19
C ALA A 411 24.88 -0.18 -8.53
N GLY A 412 23.89 0.35 -7.80
CA GLY A 412 23.34 1.69 -8.03
C GLY A 412 22.32 1.77 -9.17
N THR A 413 21.89 0.64 -9.72
CA THR A 413 20.77 0.53 -10.66
C THR A 413 19.60 -0.20 -9.99
N ARG A 414 18.46 -0.23 -10.66
CA ARG A 414 17.29 -1.02 -10.25
C ARG A 414 16.72 -1.73 -11.46
N TYR A 415 16.10 -2.88 -11.22
CA TYR A 415 15.23 -3.54 -12.19
C TYR A 415 13.81 -3.02 -11.98
N VAL A 416 13.18 -2.52 -13.04
CA VAL A 416 11.80 -2.03 -13.00
C VAL A 416 10.86 -2.86 -13.86
N SER A 417 9.63 -3.00 -13.38
CA SER A 417 8.53 -3.66 -14.06
C SER A 417 7.26 -2.80 -14.08
N ASP A 418 6.10 -3.41 -14.33
CA ASP A 418 4.81 -2.77 -14.60
C ASP A 418 4.92 -1.81 -15.79
N LEU A 419 5.50 -2.33 -16.86
CA LEU A 419 5.83 -1.60 -18.07
C LEU A 419 4.71 -1.75 -19.09
N THR A 420 3.69 -0.91 -18.98
CA THR A 420 2.71 -0.72 -20.07
C THR A 420 3.35 0.08 -21.22
N ILE A 421 4.19 -0.58 -22.04
CA ILE A 421 4.88 0.11 -23.14
C ILE A 421 3.86 0.75 -24.06
N TRP A 422 2.76 0.04 -24.37
CA TRP A 422 1.70 0.57 -25.21
C TRP A 422 1.11 1.87 -24.72
N ASP A 423 1.19 2.29 -23.45
CA ASP A 423 0.73 3.63 -23.02
C ASP A 423 1.90 4.59 -22.85
N ILE A 424 2.91 4.19 -22.10
CA ILE A 424 3.90 5.09 -21.49
C ILE A 424 4.85 5.73 -22.49
N TYR A 425 5.05 5.12 -23.68
CA TYR A 425 5.94 5.69 -24.70
C TYR A 425 5.44 7.05 -25.21
N ARG A 426 4.12 7.33 -25.15
CA ARG A 426 3.51 8.57 -25.67
C ARG A 426 3.87 9.81 -24.85
N SER A 427 3.98 9.67 -23.53
CA SER A 427 4.06 10.84 -22.64
C SER A 427 4.86 10.60 -21.36
N GLN A 428 4.63 9.49 -20.64
CA GLN A 428 5.27 9.23 -19.35
C GLN A 428 6.78 8.97 -19.50
N ALA A 429 7.20 8.06 -20.39
CA ALA A 429 8.61 7.75 -20.58
C ALA A 429 9.42 8.96 -21.09
N PRO A 430 8.94 9.75 -22.09
CA PRO A 430 9.57 11.01 -22.46
C PRO A 430 9.67 12.00 -21.28
N LEU A 431 8.63 12.14 -20.46
CA LEU A 431 8.66 13.01 -19.29
C LEU A 431 9.70 12.55 -18.27
N LEU A 432 9.72 11.27 -17.92
CA LEU A 432 10.69 10.68 -16.99
C LEU A 432 12.14 10.88 -17.48
N ALA A 433 12.40 10.84 -18.78
CA ALA A 433 13.72 11.15 -19.32
C ALA A 433 14.20 12.57 -18.99
N PHE A 434 13.28 13.54 -18.84
CA PHE A 434 13.60 14.91 -18.42
C PHE A 434 13.70 15.07 -16.90
N ILE A 435 12.73 14.52 -16.15
CA ILE A 435 12.57 14.83 -14.73
C ILE A 435 13.18 13.80 -13.78
N LYS A 436 13.38 12.56 -14.24
CA LYS A 436 13.93 11.42 -13.47
C LYS A 436 14.83 10.55 -14.38
N PRO A 437 15.94 11.09 -14.91
CA PRO A 437 16.77 10.41 -15.91
C PRO A 437 17.35 9.07 -15.44
N THR A 438 17.56 8.89 -14.13
CA THR A 438 17.98 7.59 -13.57
C THR A 438 16.89 6.52 -13.71
N ILE A 439 15.63 6.86 -13.47
CA ILE A 439 14.49 5.95 -13.69
C ILE A 439 14.33 5.65 -15.18
N ALA A 440 14.52 6.63 -16.07
CA ALA A 440 14.47 6.39 -17.52
C ALA A 440 15.58 5.44 -17.99
N ARG A 441 16.81 5.58 -17.46
CA ARG A 441 17.90 4.62 -17.67
C ARG A 441 17.51 3.23 -17.17
N ASP A 442 17.03 3.14 -15.94
CA ASP A 442 16.68 1.86 -15.31
C ASP A 442 15.55 1.14 -16.07
N LEU A 443 14.57 1.89 -16.60
CA LEU A 443 13.54 1.37 -17.50
C LEU A 443 14.15 0.74 -18.76
N ILE A 444 15.03 1.46 -19.46
CA ILE A 444 15.68 0.94 -20.67
C ILE A 444 16.52 -0.29 -20.36
N ASN A 445 17.32 -0.25 -19.29
CA ASN A 445 18.15 -1.39 -18.87
C ASN A 445 17.29 -2.61 -18.55
N SER A 446 16.17 -2.42 -17.84
CA SER A 446 15.24 -3.52 -17.52
C SER A 446 14.66 -4.14 -18.79
N MET A 447 14.25 -3.33 -19.78
CA MET A 447 13.80 -3.86 -21.08
C MET A 447 14.89 -4.65 -21.81
N LEU A 448 16.16 -4.25 -21.69
CA LEU A 448 17.28 -4.99 -22.28
C LEU A 448 17.56 -6.32 -21.55
N GLU A 449 17.41 -6.37 -20.22
CA GLU A 449 17.48 -7.62 -19.48
C GLU A 449 16.32 -8.56 -19.86
N MET A 450 15.09 -8.04 -19.94
CA MET A 450 13.91 -8.80 -20.43
C MET A 450 14.17 -9.37 -21.84
N TYR A 451 14.82 -8.63 -22.73
CA TYR A 451 15.23 -9.13 -24.04
C TYR A 451 16.26 -10.26 -23.97
N LYS A 452 17.25 -10.18 -23.08
CA LYS A 452 18.23 -11.27 -22.90
C LYS A 452 17.57 -12.53 -22.31
N GLU A 453 16.59 -12.35 -21.44
CA GLU A 453 15.88 -13.41 -20.73
C GLU A 453 14.85 -14.12 -21.64
N THR A 454 14.17 -13.38 -22.51
CA THR A 454 13.03 -13.90 -23.30
C THR A 454 13.28 -13.97 -24.81
N GLY A 455 14.27 -13.26 -25.32
CA GLY A 455 14.56 -13.10 -26.74
C GLY A 455 13.77 -11.98 -27.44
N ALA A 456 12.88 -11.28 -26.74
CA ALA A 456 12.07 -10.19 -27.28
C ALA A 456 12.02 -8.99 -26.34
N LEU A 457 11.90 -7.78 -26.90
CA LEU A 457 11.57 -6.61 -26.09
C LEU A 457 10.13 -6.72 -25.55
N PRO A 458 9.87 -6.19 -24.35
CA PRO A 458 8.55 -6.29 -23.73
C PRO A 458 7.49 -5.43 -24.43
N VAL A 459 6.24 -5.88 -24.37
CA VAL A 459 5.04 -5.12 -24.80
C VAL A 459 4.28 -4.60 -23.60
N TRP A 460 3.91 -5.50 -22.68
CA TRP A 460 3.28 -5.14 -21.42
C TRP A 460 3.70 -6.16 -20.37
N VAL A 461 4.71 -5.81 -19.57
CA VAL A 461 5.21 -6.67 -18.50
C VAL A 461 4.59 -6.30 -17.16
N PHE A 462 3.97 -7.30 -16.53
CA PHE A 462 3.40 -7.25 -15.19
C PHE A 462 4.21 -8.14 -14.27
N ALA A 463 4.72 -7.59 -13.17
CA ALA A 463 5.61 -8.32 -12.30
C ALA A 463 6.82 -8.91 -13.04
N ASN A 464 6.96 -10.23 -13.11
CA ASN A 464 8.00 -10.91 -13.87
C ASN A 464 7.41 -11.67 -15.08
N VAL A 465 6.32 -11.15 -15.66
CA VAL A 465 5.54 -11.84 -16.70
C VAL A 465 5.16 -10.88 -17.83
N GLU A 466 5.59 -11.19 -19.05
CA GLU A 466 4.99 -10.62 -20.26
C GLU A 466 3.53 -11.07 -20.43
N THR A 467 2.64 -10.10 -20.58
CA THR A 467 1.20 -10.32 -20.73
C THR A 467 0.74 -10.33 -22.18
N TYR A 468 1.57 -9.81 -23.09
CA TYR A 468 1.25 -9.53 -24.50
C TYR A 468 0.03 -8.60 -24.68
N CYS A 469 -0.36 -7.88 -23.62
CA CYS A 469 -1.49 -6.96 -23.67
C CYS A 469 -1.22 -5.83 -24.68
N MET A 470 -2.26 -5.44 -25.41
CA MET A 470 -2.25 -4.42 -26.46
C MET A 470 -1.51 -4.83 -27.74
N VAL A 471 -0.85 -3.89 -28.42
CA VAL A 471 -0.15 -4.08 -29.71
C VAL A 471 1.21 -3.40 -29.68
N GLY A 472 2.11 -3.75 -30.59
CA GLY A 472 3.43 -3.13 -30.65
C GLY A 472 4.48 -4.09 -31.18
N VAL A 473 5.75 -3.71 -31.04
CA VAL A 473 6.87 -4.52 -31.54
C VAL A 473 7.08 -5.70 -30.62
N VAL A 474 6.44 -6.82 -30.95
CA VAL A 474 6.86 -8.16 -30.54
C VAL A 474 7.96 -8.56 -31.53
N SER A 475 9.21 -8.21 -31.26
CA SER A 475 10.32 -8.75 -32.07
C SER A 475 10.56 -10.19 -31.61
N ARG A 476 9.91 -11.15 -32.24
CA ARG A 476 10.27 -12.57 -32.13
C ARG A 476 11.25 -12.96 -33.23
#